data_AF-A0AAD7ZI64-F1
#
_entry.id   AF-A0AAD7ZI64-F1
#
_cell.length_a   1.000
_cell.length_b   1.000
_cell.length_c   1.000
_cell.angle_alpha   90.00
_cell.angle_beta   90.00
_cell.angle_gamma   90.00
#
_symmetry.space_group_name_H-M   'P 1'
#
loop_
_entity.id
_entity.type
_entity.pdbx_description
1 polymer ?
#
loop_
_entity_poly.entity_id
_entity_poly.type
_entity_poly.pdbx_seq_one_letter_code
_entity_poly.pdbx_strand_id
1 'polypeptide(L)'
;MFRTKKDVDRHVQDVMRKLKTEDERNLRSYNIAKLYFMVGEYELTRRYVSSYLSMREDSASAHKLLGQALENLGQKEKALAQYKCSLELESKQQDLVLKVS
;
A
#
# COMPACT_ATOMS: atom_id res chain seq x y z
N MET A 1 -15.86 10.47 4.39
CA MET A 1 -14.60 10.07 5.04
C MET A 1 -14.92 8.93 5.98
N PHE A 2 -14.25 7.78 5.84
CA PHE A 2 -14.44 6.64 6.76
C PHE A 2 -13.91 7.04 8.14
N ARG A 3 -14.67 6.75 9.20
CA ARG A 3 -14.34 7.16 10.58
C ARG A 3 -13.90 6.01 11.45
N THR A 4 -14.31 4.79 11.10
CA THR A 4 -14.06 3.59 11.91
C THR A 4 -13.63 2.44 11.02
N LYS A 5 -12.91 1.47 11.61
CA LYS A 5 -12.62 0.18 10.99
C LYS A 5 -13.86 -0.49 10.41
N LYS A 6 -14.99 -0.45 11.12
CA LYS A 6 -16.24 -1.08 10.69
C LYS A 6 -16.78 -0.49 9.38
N ASP A 7 -16.64 0.82 9.19
CA ASP A 7 -17.08 1.47 7.94
C ASP A 7 -16.17 1.10 6.77
N VAL A 8 -14.87 0.99 7.03
CA VAL A 8 -13.90 0.51 6.03
C VAL A 8 -14.18 -0.95 5.69
N ASP A 9 -14.40 -1.82 6.68
CA ASP A 9 -14.70 -3.25 6.48
C ASP A 9 -15.93 -3.44 5.59
N ARG A 10 -17.02 -2.70 5.85
CA ARG A 10 -18.23 -2.76 5.03
C ARG A 10 -17.95 -2.35 3.58
N HIS A 11 -17.24 -1.24 3.40
CA HIS A 11 -16.88 -0.77 2.06
C HIS A 11 -15.98 -1.76 1.31
N VAL A 12 -15.00 -2.33 1.99
CA VAL A 12 -14.09 -3.35 1.45
C VAL A 12 -14.86 -4.58 1.01
N GLN A 13 -15.81 -5.06 1.80
CA GLN A 13 -16.69 -6.17 1.41
C GLN A 13 -17.49 -5.87 0.15
N ASP A 14 -18.09 -4.67 0.06
CA ASP A 14 -18.87 -4.26 -1.12
C ASP A 14 -18.01 -4.15 -2.38
N VAL A 15 -16.79 -3.62 -2.25
CA VAL A 15 -15.82 -3.55 -3.36
C VAL A 15 -15.42 -4.95 -3.78
N MET A 16 -14.99 -5.78 -2.83
CA MET A 16 -14.46 -7.13 -3.10
C MET A 16 -15.51 -8.05 -3.70
N ARG A 17 -16.79 -7.94 -3.32
CA ARG A 17 -17.87 -8.75 -3.90
C ARG A 17 -18.01 -8.57 -5.42
N LYS A 18 -17.64 -7.40 -5.95
CA LYS A 18 -17.73 -7.09 -7.39
C LYS A 18 -16.53 -7.57 -8.19
N LEU A 19 -15.43 -7.92 -7.54
CA LEU A 19 -14.19 -8.38 -8.17
C LEU A 19 -14.24 -9.90 -8.32
N LYS A 20 -13.84 -10.38 -9.50
CA LYS A 20 -14.00 -11.79 -9.89
C LYS A 20 -12.71 -12.57 -9.72
N THR A 21 -11.56 -11.94 -9.94
CA THR A 21 -10.25 -12.61 -9.88
C THR A 21 -9.40 -12.10 -8.71
N GLU A 22 -8.48 -12.93 -8.24
CA GLU A 22 -7.53 -12.54 -7.20
C GLU A 22 -6.60 -11.41 -7.65
N ASP A 23 -6.23 -11.37 -8.93
CA ASP A 23 -5.42 -10.29 -9.50
C ASP A 23 -6.15 -8.94 -9.42
N GLU A 24 -7.46 -8.90 -9.75
CA GLU A 24 -8.28 -7.70 -9.60
C GLU A 24 -8.37 -7.26 -8.14
N ARG A 25 -8.53 -8.21 -7.21
CA ARG A 25 -8.52 -7.92 -5.76
C ARG A 25 -7.18 -7.32 -5.34
N ASN A 26 -6.08 -7.94 -5.72
CA ASN A 26 -4.73 -7.52 -5.37
C ASN A 26 -4.41 -6.12 -5.91
N LEU A 27 -4.79 -5.82 -7.16
CA LEU A 27 -4.64 -4.48 -7.73
C LEU A 27 -5.49 -3.42 -7.00
N ARG A 28 -6.64 -3.79 -6.43
CA ARG A 28 -7.47 -2.89 -5.60
C ARG A 28 -6.97 -2.75 -4.16
N SER A 29 -6.14 -3.67 -3.68
CA SER A 29 -5.66 -3.71 -2.29
C SER A 29 -4.90 -2.46 -1.87
N TYR A 30 -4.22 -1.74 -2.76
CA TYR A 30 -3.54 -0.50 -2.39
C TYR A 30 -4.50 0.59 -1.88
N ASN A 31 -5.60 0.80 -2.59
CA ASN A 31 -6.60 1.79 -2.16
C ASN A 31 -7.25 1.38 -0.84
N ILE A 32 -7.52 0.09 -0.67
CA ILE A 32 -8.06 -0.46 0.58
C ILE A 32 -7.08 -0.25 1.74
N ALA A 33 -5.78 -0.48 1.51
CA ALA A 33 -4.76 -0.27 2.51
C ALA A 33 -4.69 1.19 2.98
N LYS A 34 -4.86 2.16 2.07
CA LYS A 34 -4.96 3.59 2.41
C LYS A 34 -6.17 3.86 3.30
N LEU A 35 -7.31 3.21 3.06
CA LEU A 35 -8.49 3.36 3.92
C LEU A 35 -8.22 2.85 5.33
N TYR A 36 -7.62 1.67 5.47
CA TYR A 36 -7.23 1.13 6.78
C TYR A 36 -6.20 1.99 7.48
N PHE A 37 -5.25 2.58 6.74
CA PHE A 37 -4.24 3.47 7.31
C PHE A 37 -4.88 4.72 7.92
N MET A 38 -5.87 5.30 7.24
CA MET A 38 -6.59 6.48 7.75
C MET A 38 -7.37 6.23 9.03
N VAL A 39 -7.77 4.99 9.31
CA VAL A 39 -8.47 4.61 10.54
C VAL A 39 -7.55 3.99 11.60
N GLY A 40 -6.22 4.03 11.38
CA GLY A 40 -5.22 3.54 12.34
C GLY A 40 -5.02 2.01 12.35
N GLU A 41 -5.58 1.30 11.36
CA GLU A 41 -5.52 -0.16 11.28
C GLU A 41 -4.26 -0.62 10.52
N TYR A 42 -3.09 -0.36 11.12
CA TYR A 42 -1.79 -0.51 10.45
C TYR A 42 -1.45 -1.96 10.07
N GLU A 43 -1.92 -2.95 10.84
CA GLU A 43 -1.70 -4.37 10.52
C GLU A 43 -2.48 -4.79 9.26
N LEU A 44 -3.70 -4.27 9.10
CA LEU A 44 -4.49 -4.47 7.87
C LEU A 44 -3.87 -3.71 6.71
N THR A 45 -3.41 -2.47 6.92
CA THR A 45 -2.64 -1.74 5.90
C THR A 45 -1.45 -2.56 5.42
N ARG A 46 -0.63 -3.10 6.33
CA ARG A 46 0.52 -3.94 6.00
C ARG A 46 0.12 -5.10 5.09
N ARG A 47 -0.92 -5.84 5.48
CA ARG A 47 -1.42 -7.00 4.72
C ARG A 47 -1.86 -6.62 3.31
N TYR A 48 -2.71 -5.60 3.18
CA TYR A 48 -3.24 -5.19 1.88
C TYR A 48 -2.17 -4.56 0.98
N VAL A 49 -1.21 -3.82 1.55
CA VAL A 49 -0.06 -3.32 0.77
C VAL A 49 0.79 -4.49 0.26
N SER A 50 1.06 -5.51 1.08
CA SER A 50 1.83 -6.69 0.63
C SER A 50 1.14 -7.42 -0.53
N SER A 51 -0.18 -7.58 -0.49
CA SER A 51 -0.95 -8.16 -1.61
C SER A 51 -0.90 -7.31 -2.88
N TYR A 52 -0.82 -5.99 -2.75
CA TYR A 52 -0.64 -5.13 -3.92
C TYR A 52 0.78 -5.21 -4.49
N LEU A 53 1.79 -5.23 -3.61
CA LEU A 53 3.19 -5.33 -3.99
C LEU A 53 3.51 -6.66 -4.69
N SER A 54 2.79 -7.76 -4.40
CA SER A 54 2.96 -9.01 -5.16
C SER A 54 2.52 -8.92 -6.63
N MET A 55 1.78 -7.86 -7.01
CA MET A 55 1.40 -7.57 -8.40
C MET A 55 2.21 -6.41 -8.98
N ARG A 56 2.62 -5.46 -8.14
CA ARG A 56 3.30 -4.21 -8.52
C ARG A 56 4.46 -3.96 -7.57
N GLU A 57 5.51 -4.76 -7.73
CA GLU A 57 6.73 -4.71 -6.91
C GLU A 57 7.49 -3.37 -7.06
N ASP A 58 7.28 -2.66 -8.16
CA ASP A 58 7.94 -1.39 -8.50
C ASP A 58 7.20 -0.15 -7.99
N SER A 59 6.15 -0.33 -7.18
CA SER A 59 5.35 0.80 -6.69
C SER A 59 6.02 1.49 -5.50
N ALA A 60 6.74 2.59 -5.77
CA ALA A 60 7.35 3.41 -4.73
C ALA A 60 6.35 3.85 -3.66
N SER A 61 5.17 4.33 -4.07
CA SER A 61 4.11 4.75 -3.15
C SER A 61 3.61 3.62 -2.24
N ALA A 62 3.57 2.38 -2.73
CA ALA A 62 3.20 1.23 -1.92
C ALA A 62 4.28 0.88 -0.89
N HIS A 63 5.57 0.90 -1.28
CA HIS A 63 6.67 0.75 -0.34
C HIS A 63 6.68 1.83 0.74
N LYS A 64 6.41 3.08 0.38
CA LYS A 64 6.25 4.18 1.35
C LYS A 64 5.12 3.91 2.34
N LEU A 65 3.93 3.52 1.86
CA LEU A 65 2.79 3.23 2.72
C LEU A 65 3.06 2.03 3.65
N LEU A 66 3.78 1.02 3.17
CA LEU A 66 4.22 -0.11 3.99
C LEU A 66 5.19 0.35 5.08
N GLY A 67 6.14 1.23 4.75
CA GLY A 67 7.05 1.84 5.72
C GLY A 67 6.30 2.59 6.82
N GLN A 68 5.32 3.41 6.44
CA GLN A 68 4.48 4.16 7.38
C GLN A 68 3.68 3.23 8.29
N ALA A 69 3.10 2.17 7.75
CA ALA A 69 2.37 1.18 8.54
C ALA A 69 3.30 0.47 9.54
N LEU A 70 4.49 0.03 9.09
CA LEU A 70 5.47 -0.65 9.94
C LEU A 70 6.01 0.24 11.06
N GLU A 71 6.23 1.53 10.78
CA GLU A 71 6.67 2.51 11.76
C GLU A 71 5.63 2.69 12.87
N ASN A 72 4.34 2.82 12.51
CA ASN A 72 3.25 2.90 13.48
C ASN A 72 3.06 1.60 14.28
N LEU A 73 3.46 0.45 13.72
CA LEU A 73 3.52 -0.84 14.42
C LEU A 73 4.78 -1.01 15.29
N GLY A 74 5.66 0.01 15.35
CA GLY A 74 6.91 -0.04 16.12
C GLY A 74 8.05 -0.83 15.46
N GLN A 75 7.87 -1.30 14.22
CA GLN A 75 8.87 -2.09 13.48
C GLN A 75 9.80 -1.19 12.66
N LYS A 76 10.58 -0.35 13.35
CA LYS A 76 11.38 0.72 12.73
C LYS A 76 12.40 0.24 11.70
N GLU A 77 13.07 -0.87 11.95
CA GLU A 77 14.09 -1.41 11.04
C GLU A 77 13.47 -1.85 9.71
N LYS A 78 12.30 -2.50 9.79
CA LYS A 78 11.55 -2.91 8.59
C LYS A 78 10.98 -1.70 7.87
N ALA A 79 10.48 -0.71 8.61
CA ALA A 79 9.99 0.54 8.02
C ALA A 79 11.09 1.24 7.21
N LEU A 80 12.29 1.36 7.78
CA LEU A 80 13.44 1.97 7.12
C LEU A 80 13.81 1.24 5.81
N ALA A 81 13.79 -0.09 5.81
CA ALA A 81 14.03 -0.87 4.60
C ALA A 81 13.01 -0.53 3.50
N GLN A 82 11.73 -0.41 3.84
CA GLN A 82 10.68 -0.07 2.87
C GLN A 82 10.78 1.37 2.37
N TYR A 83 11.15 2.32 3.24
CA TYR A 83 11.40 3.70 2.81
C TYR A 83 12.59 3.81 1.86
N LYS A 84 13.66 3.05 2.08
CA LYS A 84 14.79 2.97 1.15
C LYS A 84 14.36 2.43 -0.22
N CYS A 85 13.61 1.32 -0.25
CA CYS A 85 13.07 0.79 -1.50
C CYS A 85 12.21 1.82 -2.24
N SER A 86 11.34 2.55 -1.54
CA SER A 86 10.54 3.63 -2.14
C SER A 86 11.42 4.70 -2.79
N LEU A 87 12.46 5.15 -2.09
CA LEU A 87 13.35 6.21 -2.57
C LEU A 87 14.15 5.75 -3.80
N GLU A 88 14.65 4.51 -3.80
CA GLU A 88 15.37 3.93 -4.93
C GLU A 88 14.50 3.76 -6.17
N LEU A 89 13.21 3.50 -6.00
CA LEU A 89 12.26 3.40 -7.12
C LEU A 89 11.92 4.79 -7.69
N GLU A 90 11.73 5.80 -6.84
CA GLU A 90 11.52 7.18 -7.31
C GLU A 90 12.74 7.75 -8.02
N SER A 91 13.95 7.50 -7.52
CA SER A 91 15.19 7.98 -8.16
C SER A 91 15.39 7.34 -9.54
N LYS A 92 15.17 6.03 -9.67
CA LYS A 92 15.18 5.35 -10.98
C LYS A 92 14.15 5.93 -11.96
N GLN A 93 12.98 6.32 -11.46
CA GLN A 93 11.95 6.93 -12.29
C GLN A 93 12.35 8.34 -12.75
N GLN A 94 12.95 9.15 -11.88
CA GLN A 94 13.45 10.48 -12.23
C GLN A 94 14.59 10.41 -13.25
N ASP A 95 15.55 9.52 -13.05
CA ASP A 95 16.65 9.28 -13.99
C ASP A 95 16.15 8.86 -15.37
N LEU A 96 15.09 8.06 -15.43
CA LEU A 96 14.47 7.67 -16.70
C LEU A 96 13.89 8.89 -17.42
N VAL A 97 13.11 9.74 -16.74
CA VAL A 97 12.49 10.93 -17.34
C VAL A 97 13.54 11.88 -17.92
N LEU A 98 14.65 12.10 -17.20
CA LEU A 98 15.74 12.96 -17.66
C LEU A 98 16.46 12.43 -18.91
N LYS A 99 16.47 11.11 -19.15
CA LYS A 99 17.08 10.50 -20.35
C LYS A 99 16.20 10.56 -21.60
N VAL A 100 14.89 10.69 -21.44
CA VAL A 100 13.93 10.78 -22.56
C VAL A 100 13.54 12.23 -22.89
N SER A 101 14.06 13.20 -22.14
CA SER A 101 13.88 14.64 -22.34
C SER A 101 15.00 15.22 -23.20
#